data_AF-A0A3A0CS56-F1
#
_entry.id   AF-A0A3A0CS56-F1
#
_cell.length_a   1.000
_cell.length_b   1.000
_cell.length_c   1.000
_cell.angle_alpha   90.00
_cell.angle_beta   90.00
_cell.angle_gamma   90.00
#
_symmetry.space_group_name_H-M   'P 1'
#
loop_
_entity.id
_entity.type
_entity.pdbx_description
1 polymer ?
#
loop_
_entity_poly.entity_id
_entity_poly.type
_entity_poly.pdbx_seq_one_letter_code
_entity_poly.pdbx_strand_id
1 'polypeptide(L)'
;MMQTGAMTSTEYPEGTHLSEGQALVRRLRFLSGMAVAVVIFWYVGFWAARSNDPLAPITLVNVDQGVIAMAELLGLAVVASGLAVAICGPNSVERGALAIAIGLAALGMRGSQIDKLILYRLDLITPSGPVAAFPTAALVAETWLWLALISVGFIVGRWVDSWYDSNAARAVLQPVDRAPDVRQGLGAVAVVSLVAWMVISYAIGGDETPLLKGQIYFAIALGFLIGSMVANWLFQLHSRAWLLCAVALVASAAYIFAGPDSATIDAARKTGSYITLRPVVRALPIEYAAMGAVGALLEHDVMALLRALLGLQPASR
;
A
#
# COMPACT_ATOMS: atom_id res chain seq x y z
N MET A 1 -6.26 26.51 -57.18
CA MET A 1 -7.33 26.24 -56.18
C MET A 1 -6.67 26.12 -54.82
N MET A 2 -6.71 27.19 -54.03
CA MET A 2 -6.20 27.23 -52.65
C MET A 2 -7.38 26.93 -51.72
N GLN A 3 -7.32 25.83 -50.97
CA GLN A 3 -8.25 25.54 -49.89
C GLN A 3 -7.77 26.25 -48.62
N THR A 4 -8.46 27.32 -48.26
CA THR A 4 -8.32 28.03 -46.99
C THR A 4 -8.93 27.15 -45.89
N GLY A 5 -8.09 26.42 -45.16
CA GLY A 5 -8.51 25.63 -44.01
C GLY A 5 -8.94 26.54 -42.86
N ALA A 6 -10.24 26.54 -42.55
CA ALA A 6 -10.79 27.22 -41.39
C ALA A 6 -10.24 26.56 -40.11
N MET A 7 -9.31 27.25 -39.43
CA MET A 7 -8.98 26.95 -38.03
C MET A 7 -10.19 27.30 -37.18
N THR A 8 -11.04 26.32 -36.89
CA THR A 8 -11.95 26.37 -35.74
C THR A 8 -11.10 26.37 -34.49
N SER A 9 -10.93 27.54 -33.89
CA SER A 9 -10.45 27.69 -32.51
C SER A 9 -11.46 26.99 -31.60
N THR A 10 -11.15 25.76 -31.20
CA THR A 10 -11.82 25.10 -30.09
C THR A 10 -11.51 25.93 -28.84
N GLU A 11 -12.46 26.77 -28.44
CA GLU A 11 -12.48 27.37 -27.10
C GLU A 11 -12.40 26.22 -26.10
N TYR A 12 -11.23 26.08 -25.46
CA TYR A 12 -11.12 25.22 -24.30
C TYR A 12 -12.03 25.80 -23.23
N PRO A 13 -12.99 25.02 -22.69
CA PRO A 13 -13.88 25.52 -21.65
C PRO A 13 -13.02 26.07 -20.52
N GLU A 14 -13.18 27.35 -20.24
CA GLU A 14 -12.52 28.04 -19.13
C GLU A 14 -12.58 27.15 -17.89
N GLY A 15 -11.40 26.85 -17.34
CA GLY A 15 -11.25 25.96 -16.21
C GLY A 15 -12.24 26.33 -15.12
N THR A 16 -13.22 25.46 -14.89
CA THR A 16 -14.23 25.66 -13.87
C THR A 16 -13.52 25.70 -12.53
N HIS A 17 -13.26 26.90 -12.04
CA HIS A 17 -12.78 27.13 -10.68
C HIS A 17 -13.82 26.52 -9.75
N LEU A 18 -13.53 25.33 -9.22
CA LEU A 18 -14.36 24.71 -8.19
C LEU A 18 -14.44 25.72 -7.04
N SER A 19 -15.65 26.10 -6.67
CA SER A 19 -15.87 26.95 -5.49
C SER A 19 -15.16 26.32 -4.28
N GLU A 20 -14.60 27.14 -3.38
CA GLU A 20 -13.90 26.66 -2.18
C GLU A 20 -14.74 25.64 -1.39
N GLY A 21 -16.07 25.82 -1.37
CA GLY A 21 -17.02 24.89 -0.77
C GLY A 21 -17.01 23.50 -1.40
N GLN A 22 -16.92 23.38 -2.73
CA GLN A 22 -16.84 22.08 -3.42
C GLN A 22 -15.53 21.36 -3.09
N ALA A 23 -14.41 22.09 -2.97
CA ALA A 23 -13.13 21.52 -2.58
C ALA A 23 -13.19 20.96 -1.14
N LEU A 24 -13.80 21.71 -0.21
CA LEU A 24 -14.00 21.26 1.16
C LEU A 24 -14.87 20.00 1.23
N VAL A 25 -16.00 19.97 0.51
CA VAL A 25 -16.91 18.81 0.48
C VAL A 25 -16.19 17.56 -0.06
N ARG A 26 -15.37 17.69 -1.11
CA ARG A 26 -14.57 16.57 -1.62
C ARG A 26 -13.58 16.04 -0.59
N ARG A 27 -12.89 16.93 0.13
CA ARG A 27 -11.95 16.54 1.21
C ARG A 27 -12.67 15.83 2.36
N LEU A 28 -13.82 16.35 2.79
CA LEU A 28 -14.62 15.72 3.84
C LEU A 28 -15.09 14.32 3.41
N ARG A 29 -15.62 14.17 2.19
CA ARG A 29 -16.00 12.86 1.64
C ARG A 29 -14.84 11.88 1.59
N PHE A 30 -13.68 12.34 1.12
CA PHE A 30 -12.46 11.52 1.11
C PHE A 30 -12.10 11.02 2.51
N LEU A 31 -12.01 11.93 3.49
CA LEU A 31 -11.68 11.58 4.88
C LEU A 31 -12.73 10.65 5.49
N SER A 32 -14.02 10.88 5.25
CA SER A 32 -15.10 10.01 5.72
C SER A 32 -14.99 8.60 5.11
N GLY A 33 -14.70 8.48 3.81
CA GLY A 33 -14.50 7.19 3.16
C GLY A 33 -13.34 6.41 3.76
N MET A 34 -12.20 7.08 4.02
CA MET A 34 -11.05 6.43 4.66
C MET A 34 -11.35 6.07 6.12
N ALA A 35 -12.04 6.93 6.87
CA ALA A 35 -12.44 6.67 8.25
C ALA A 35 -13.38 5.44 8.36
N VAL A 36 -14.32 5.27 7.43
CA VAL A 36 -15.18 4.08 7.37
C VAL A 36 -14.35 2.81 7.19
N ALA A 37 -13.35 2.83 6.30
CA ALA A 37 -12.45 1.69 6.11
C ALA A 37 -11.63 1.38 7.38
N VAL A 38 -11.11 2.41 8.06
CA VAL A 38 -10.44 2.25 9.37
C VAL A 38 -11.36 1.56 10.37
N VAL A 39 -12.61 2.02 10.52
CA VAL A 39 -13.57 1.43 11.46
C VAL A 39 -13.84 -0.05 11.11
N ILE A 40 -14.10 -0.37 9.85
CA ILE A 40 -14.37 -1.75 9.41
C ILE A 40 -13.20 -2.67 9.76
N PHE A 41 -11.98 -2.32 9.37
CA PHE A 41 -10.81 -3.15 9.63
C PHE A 41 -10.41 -3.19 11.11
N TRP A 42 -10.58 -2.08 11.83
CA TRP A 42 -10.25 -2.00 13.25
C TRP A 42 -11.13 -2.91 14.12
N TYR A 43 -12.43 -2.91 13.86
CA TYR A 43 -13.41 -3.68 14.65
C TYR A 43 -13.64 -5.08 14.10
N VAL A 44 -13.94 -5.21 12.81
CA VAL A 44 -14.31 -6.48 12.19
C VAL A 44 -13.08 -7.22 11.68
N GLY A 45 -12.13 -6.50 11.06
CA GLY A 45 -10.89 -7.11 10.58
C GLY A 45 -10.05 -7.76 11.69
N PHE A 46 -10.05 -7.18 12.89
CA PHE A 46 -9.38 -7.78 14.04
C PHE A 46 -10.02 -9.11 14.48
N TRP A 47 -11.33 -9.25 14.33
CA TRP A 47 -12.02 -10.51 14.61
C TRP A 47 -11.62 -11.60 13.61
N ALA A 48 -11.56 -11.24 12.32
CA ALA A 48 -11.16 -12.16 11.25
C ALA A 48 -9.68 -12.57 11.34
N ALA A 49 -8.80 -11.64 11.74
CA ALA A 49 -7.35 -11.85 11.85
C ALA A 49 -6.90 -12.23 13.28
N ARG A 50 -7.81 -12.68 14.14
CA ARG A 50 -7.51 -12.95 15.55
C ARG A 50 -6.56 -14.15 15.66
N SER A 51 -5.34 -13.90 16.14
CA SER A 51 -4.43 -14.96 16.57
C SER A 51 -4.85 -15.51 17.93
N ASN A 52 -4.46 -16.74 18.23
CA ASN A 52 -4.65 -17.37 19.54
C ASN A 52 -4.00 -16.55 20.68
N ASP A 53 -2.91 -15.85 20.38
CA ASP A 53 -2.30 -14.86 21.28
C ASP A 53 -2.71 -13.44 20.84
N PRO A 54 -3.45 -12.68 21.68
CA PRO A 54 -3.87 -11.32 21.35
C PRO A 54 -2.69 -10.33 21.21
N LEU A 55 -1.50 -10.68 21.70
CA LEU A 55 -0.29 -9.88 21.59
C LEU A 55 0.64 -10.34 20.45
N ALA A 56 0.25 -11.38 19.70
CA ALA A 56 1.03 -11.86 18.56
C ALA A 56 1.04 -10.86 17.40
N PRO A 57 2.06 -10.92 16.54
CA PRO A 57 2.08 -10.14 15.31
C PRO A 57 0.94 -10.60 14.40
N ILE A 58 0.32 -9.66 13.67
CA ILE A 58 -0.70 -9.99 12.68
C ILE A 58 0.02 -10.54 11.45
N THR A 59 0.09 -11.86 11.38
CA THR A 59 0.64 -12.61 10.26
C THR A 59 -0.16 -13.87 10.01
N LEU A 60 -0.38 -14.21 8.75
CA LEU A 60 -1.02 -15.46 8.33
C LEU A 60 -0.20 -16.70 8.72
N VAL A 61 1.10 -16.52 8.99
CA VAL A 61 1.99 -17.59 9.42
C VAL A 61 1.61 -18.14 10.80
N ASN A 62 0.96 -17.34 11.64
CA ASN A 62 0.53 -17.71 12.99
C ASN A 62 -0.97 -17.96 13.12
N VAL A 63 -1.71 -18.01 12.00
CA VAL A 63 -3.16 -18.25 12.00
C VAL A 63 -3.42 -19.67 11.54
N ASP A 64 -4.06 -20.48 12.39
CA ASP A 64 -4.35 -21.89 12.11
C ASP A 64 -5.19 -22.08 10.84
N GLN A 65 -6.07 -21.13 10.54
CA GLN A 65 -6.98 -21.13 9.39
C GLN A 65 -6.73 -19.94 8.46
N GLY A 66 -5.47 -19.73 8.04
CA GLY A 66 -5.09 -18.57 7.23
C GLY A 66 -5.91 -18.36 5.95
N VAL A 67 -6.41 -19.45 5.33
CA VAL A 67 -7.28 -19.37 4.13
C VAL A 67 -8.65 -18.78 4.45
N ILE A 68 -9.28 -19.20 5.56
CA ILE A 68 -10.58 -18.69 5.98
C ILE A 68 -10.46 -17.23 6.39
N ALA A 69 -9.44 -16.90 7.18
CA ALA A 69 -9.14 -15.52 7.55
C ALA A 69 -8.95 -14.62 6.31
N MET A 70 -8.24 -15.11 5.28
CA MET A 70 -8.06 -14.35 4.03
C MET A 70 -9.36 -14.17 3.25
N ALA A 71 -10.23 -15.19 3.22
CA ALA A 71 -11.54 -15.07 2.58
C ALA A 71 -12.44 -14.04 3.29
N GLU A 72 -12.42 -14.01 4.62
CA GLU A 72 -13.13 -13.02 5.42
C GLU A 72 -12.59 -11.60 5.17
N LEU A 73 -11.26 -11.45 5.19
CA LEU A 73 -10.59 -10.18 4.90
C LEU A 73 -10.84 -9.70 3.47
N LEU A 74 -10.99 -10.62 2.50
CA LEU A 74 -11.43 -10.29 1.14
C LEU A 74 -12.84 -9.72 1.13
N GLY A 75 -13.78 -10.34 1.84
CA GLY A 75 -15.14 -9.81 2.00
C GLY A 75 -15.14 -8.40 2.61
N LEU A 76 -14.36 -8.19 3.68
CA LEU A 76 -14.21 -6.88 4.31
C LEU A 76 -13.57 -5.85 3.39
N ALA A 77 -12.55 -6.24 2.62
CA ALA A 77 -11.90 -5.37 1.66
C ALA A 77 -12.85 -4.91 0.56
N VAL A 78 -13.70 -5.81 0.04
CA VAL A 78 -14.74 -5.46 -0.95
C VAL A 78 -15.72 -4.46 -0.36
N VAL A 79 -16.23 -4.71 0.85
CA VAL A 79 -17.19 -3.80 1.51
C VAL A 79 -16.55 -2.44 1.81
N ALA A 80 -15.37 -2.41 2.41
CA ALA A 80 -14.67 -1.18 2.76
C ALA A 80 -14.31 -0.35 1.51
N SER A 81 -13.78 -1.00 0.47
CA SER A 81 -13.48 -0.35 -0.81
C SER A 81 -14.75 0.21 -1.45
N GLY A 82 -15.82 -0.58 -1.52
CA GLY A 82 -17.07 -0.16 -2.15
C GLY A 82 -17.71 1.04 -1.44
N LEU A 83 -17.78 1.00 -0.11
CA LEU A 83 -18.29 2.12 0.69
C LEU A 83 -17.42 3.37 0.56
N ALA A 84 -16.09 3.23 0.59
CA ALA A 84 -15.19 4.36 0.44
C ALA A 84 -15.37 5.06 -0.91
N VAL A 85 -15.45 4.31 -2.01
CA VAL A 85 -15.70 4.86 -3.34
C VAL A 85 -17.08 5.49 -3.44
N ALA A 86 -18.11 4.85 -2.90
CA ALA A 86 -19.46 5.40 -2.89
C ALA A 86 -19.55 6.74 -2.12
N ILE A 87 -18.83 6.87 -1.00
CA ILE A 87 -18.77 8.12 -0.22
C ILE A 87 -17.98 9.20 -0.97
N CYS A 88 -16.87 8.84 -1.61
CA CYS A 88 -16.05 9.77 -2.38
C CYS A 88 -16.79 10.30 -3.62
N GLY A 89 -17.66 9.49 -4.22
CA GLY A 89 -18.47 9.83 -5.39
C GLY A 89 -17.74 9.55 -6.72
N PRO A 90 -18.21 10.14 -7.84
CA PRO A 90 -17.72 9.78 -9.18
C PRO A 90 -16.24 10.12 -9.40
N ASN A 91 -15.58 9.34 -10.27
CA ASN A 91 -14.15 9.40 -10.58
C ASN A 91 -13.25 9.07 -9.38
N SER A 92 -13.70 8.19 -8.49
CA SER A 92 -12.98 7.83 -7.26
C SER A 92 -12.46 6.40 -7.23
N VAL A 93 -12.28 5.78 -8.39
CA VAL A 93 -11.84 4.37 -8.55
C VAL A 93 -10.65 4.00 -7.65
N GLU A 94 -9.61 4.83 -7.64
CA GLU A 94 -8.36 4.56 -6.90
C GLU A 94 -8.54 4.64 -5.38
N ARG A 95 -9.62 5.28 -4.90
CA ARG A 95 -9.94 5.38 -3.47
C ARG A 95 -10.27 4.03 -2.86
N GLY A 96 -10.72 3.06 -3.66
CA GLY A 96 -10.97 1.71 -3.21
C GLY A 96 -9.72 1.00 -2.69
N ALA A 97 -8.66 0.97 -3.50
CA ALA A 97 -7.37 0.38 -3.10
C ALA A 97 -6.74 1.13 -1.92
N LEU A 98 -6.80 2.46 -1.93
CA LEU A 98 -6.29 3.29 -0.84
C LEU A 98 -7.06 3.04 0.48
N ALA A 99 -8.38 2.88 0.43
CA ALA A 99 -9.20 2.55 1.59
C ALA A 99 -8.80 1.21 2.22
N ILE A 100 -8.58 0.18 1.40
CA ILE A 100 -8.10 -1.12 1.88
C ILE A 100 -6.72 -0.96 2.52
N ALA A 101 -5.79 -0.24 1.87
CA ALA A 101 -4.46 -0.04 2.40
C ALA A 101 -4.48 0.69 3.76
N ILE A 102 -5.29 1.75 3.91
CA ILE A 102 -5.46 2.46 5.19
C ILE A 102 -6.14 1.57 6.24
N GLY A 103 -7.15 0.80 5.86
CA GLY A 103 -7.80 -0.16 6.76
C GLY A 103 -6.84 -1.23 7.27
N LEU A 104 -6.03 -1.81 6.38
CA LEU A 104 -4.98 -2.78 6.74
C LEU A 104 -3.89 -2.16 7.60
N ALA A 105 -3.52 -0.89 7.37
CA ALA A 105 -2.60 -0.18 8.25
C ALA A 105 -3.15 -0.07 9.68
N ALA A 106 -4.44 0.30 9.80
CA ALA A 106 -5.13 0.37 11.08
C ALA A 106 -5.24 -1.00 11.77
N LEU A 107 -5.54 -2.06 11.01
CA LEU A 107 -5.50 -3.43 11.51
C LEU A 107 -4.10 -3.78 12.02
N GLY A 108 -3.08 -3.55 11.20
CA GLY A 108 -1.68 -3.79 11.50
C GLY A 108 -1.25 -3.12 12.80
N MET A 109 -1.74 -1.91 13.11
CA MET A 109 -1.39 -1.17 14.33
C MET A 109 -1.69 -1.96 15.62
N ARG A 110 -2.69 -2.84 15.62
CA ARG A 110 -3.06 -3.65 16.79
C ARG A 110 -2.09 -4.79 17.11
N GLY A 111 -1.35 -5.28 16.11
CA GLY A 111 -0.41 -6.38 16.29
C GLY A 111 0.89 -5.95 16.98
N SER A 112 1.68 -6.93 17.44
CA SER A 112 3.07 -6.66 17.84
C SER A 112 4.02 -6.61 16.63
N GLN A 113 5.29 -6.30 16.88
CA GLN A 113 6.35 -6.27 15.87
C GLN A 113 6.82 -7.70 15.53
N ILE A 114 7.48 -7.85 14.37
CA ILE A 114 8.06 -9.14 13.94
C ILE A 114 9.09 -9.70 14.94
N ASP A 115 9.69 -8.83 15.74
CA ASP A 115 10.54 -9.15 16.87
C ASP A 115 9.90 -10.20 17.81
N LYS A 116 8.58 -10.10 18.04
CA LYS A 116 7.85 -11.12 18.81
C LYS A 116 7.61 -12.41 18.05
N LEU A 117 7.52 -12.37 16.72
CA LEU A 117 7.44 -13.58 15.89
C LEU A 117 8.67 -14.46 16.10
N ILE A 118 9.84 -13.82 16.14
CA ILE A 118 11.11 -14.51 16.33
C ILE A 118 11.19 -15.10 17.72
N LEU A 119 10.85 -14.32 18.76
CA LEU A 119 10.80 -14.82 20.12
C LEU A 119 9.86 -16.02 20.25
N TYR A 120 8.63 -15.91 19.75
CA TYR A 120 7.66 -16.99 19.79
C TYR A 120 8.18 -18.26 19.10
N ARG A 121 8.86 -18.11 17.96
CA ARG A 121 9.49 -19.24 17.26
C ARG A 121 10.72 -19.79 17.97
N LEU A 122 11.49 -18.98 18.66
CA LEU A 122 12.62 -19.43 19.48
C LEU A 122 12.13 -20.23 20.69
N ASP A 123 11.06 -19.75 21.35
CA ASP A 123 10.48 -20.38 22.55
C ASP A 123 9.76 -21.70 22.26
N LEU A 124 9.11 -21.81 21.09
CA LEU A 124 8.44 -23.05 20.67
C LEU A 124 9.41 -24.18 20.28
N ILE A 125 10.68 -23.88 20.06
CA ILE A 125 11.66 -24.89 19.66
C ILE A 125 12.34 -25.45 20.89
N THR A 126 12.13 -26.74 21.15
CA THR A 126 12.86 -27.48 22.18
C THR A 126 14.38 -27.32 21.99
N PRO A 127 15.19 -27.20 23.05
CA PRO A 127 16.64 -26.97 22.96
C PRO A 127 17.40 -27.98 22.08
N SER A 128 16.83 -29.18 21.90
CA SER A 128 17.38 -30.29 21.13
C SER A 128 16.82 -30.43 19.70
N GLY A 129 15.86 -29.59 19.29
CA GLY A 129 15.24 -29.65 17.97
C GLY A 129 16.01 -28.89 16.86
N PRO A 130 15.81 -29.24 15.58
CA PRO A 130 16.43 -28.53 14.47
C PRO A 130 16.08 -27.03 14.50
N VAL A 131 17.06 -26.18 14.16
CA VAL A 131 16.85 -24.73 14.07
C VAL A 131 15.89 -24.46 12.91
N ALA A 132 14.68 -24.01 13.20
CA ALA A 132 13.77 -23.56 12.17
C ALA A 132 14.36 -22.31 11.50
N ALA A 133 14.53 -22.35 10.17
CA ALA A 133 14.97 -21.20 9.41
C ALA A 133 13.99 -20.03 9.56
N PHE A 134 14.51 -18.80 9.42
CA PHE A 134 13.67 -17.62 9.31
C PHE A 134 12.64 -17.84 8.18
N PRO A 135 11.33 -17.58 8.39
CA PRO A 135 10.28 -17.93 7.44
C PRO A 135 10.22 -16.97 6.25
N THR A 136 11.36 -16.66 5.61
CA THR A 136 11.51 -15.69 4.53
C THR A 136 10.48 -15.90 3.42
N ALA A 137 10.37 -17.13 2.90
CA ALA A 137 9.45 -17.42 1.80
C ALA A 137 7.98 -17.18 2.18
N ALA A 138 7.59 -17.49 3.42
CA ALA A 138 6.23 -17.27 3.90
C ALA A 138 5.93 -15.78 4.09
N LEU A 139 6.86 -15.00 4.64
CA LEU A 139 6.72 -13.55 4.80
C LEU A 139 6.65 -12.82 3.45
N VAL A 140 7.45 -13.26 2.48
CA VAL A 140 7.39 -12.76 1.10
C VAL A 140 6.02 -13.08 0.50
N ALA A 141 5.60 -14.34 0.49
CA ALA A 141 4.32 -14.76 -0.06
C ALA A 141 3.14 -14.04 0.59
N GLU A 142 3.19 -13.85 1.90
CA GLU A 142 2.19 -13.10 2.65
C GLU A 142 2.13 -11.63 2.22
N THR A 143 3.26 -10.99 1.97
CA THR A 143 3.29 -9.59 1.48
C THR A 143 2.60 -9.47 0.12
N TRP A 144 2.86 -10.40 -0.79
CA TRP A 144 2.18 -10.46 -2.09
C TRP A 144 0.67 -10.67 -1.94
N LEU A 145 0.25 -11.49 -0.98
CA LEU A 145 -1.16 -11.73 -0.72
C LEU A 145 -1.88 -10.48 -0.19
N TRP A 146 -1.26 -9.74 0.73
CA TRP A 146 -1.78 -8.44 1.20
C TRP A 146 -1.88 -7.41 0.07
N LEU A 147 -0.91 -7.37 -0.83
CA LEU A 147 -0.96 -6.48 -2.00
C LEU A 147 -2.01 -6.92 -3.02
N ALA A 148 -2.22 -8.23 -3.19
CA ALA A 148 -3.31 -8.75 -4.01
C ALA A 148 -4.66 -8.30 -3.45
N LEU A 149 -4.84 -8.38 -2.13
CA LEU A 149 -6.03 -7.89 -1.43
C LEU A 149 -6.25 -6.39 -1.66
N ILE A 150 -5.21 -5.56 -1.55
CA ILE A 150 -5.28 -4.12 -1.87
C ILE A 150 -5.65 -3.89 -3.33
N SER A 151 -5.11 -4.70 -4.25
CA SER A 151 -5.36 -4.58 -5.70
C SER A 151 -6.82 -4.87 -6.07
N VAL A 152 -7.52 -5.72 -5.31
CA VAL A 152 -8.98 -5.93 -5.46
C VAL A 152 -9.74 -4.60 -5.33
N GLY A 153 -9.24 -3.64 -4.54
CA GLY A 153 -9.84 -2.33 -4.41
C GLY A 153 -9.92 -1.53 -5.71
N PHE A 154 -9.01 -1.75 -6.67
CA PHE A 154 -9.14 -1.15 -8.00
C PHE A 154 -10.32 -1.74 -8.78
N ILE A 155 -10.52 -3.05 -8.68
CA ILE A 155 -11.62 -3.76 -9.37
C ILE A 155 -12.96 -3.32 -8.78
N VAL A 156 -13.08 -3.38 -7.45
CA VAL A 156 -14.28 -2.95 -6.73
C VAL A 156 -14.53 -1.46 -6.95
N GLY A 157 -13.48 -0.64 -6.92
CA GLY A 157 -13.61 0.78 -7.18
C GLY A 157 -14.15 1.08 -8.56
N ARG A 158 -13.69 0.39 -9.61
CA ARG A 158 -14.26 0.53 -10.97
C ARG A 158 -15.73 0.10 -11.01
N TRP A 159 -16.05 -1.01 -10.35
CA TRP A 159 -17.41 -1.52 -10.31
C TRP A 159 -18.38 -0.52 -9.63
N VAL A 160 -18.00 0.05 -8.50
CA VAL A 160 -18.83 1.05 -7.81
C VAL A 160 -18.87 2.38 -8.54
N ASP A 161 -17.75 2.82 -9.13
CA ASP A 161 -17.71 4.06 -9.91
C ASP A 161 -18.66 4.01 -11.12
N SER A 162 -18.81 2.83 -11.74
CA SER A 162 -19.77 2.64 -12.84
C SER A 162 -21.24 2.82 -12.45
N TRP A 163 -21.58 2.84 -11.15
CA TRP A 163 -22.94 3.14 -10.71
C TRP A 163 -23.30 4.62 -10.87
N TYR A 164 -22.31 5.50 -10.88
CA TYR A 164 -22.50 6.94 -11.01
C TYR A 164 -22.58 7.41 -12.46
N ASP A 165 -22.07 6.61 -13.39
CA ASP A 165 -22.05 6.96 -14.80
C ASP A 165 -23.30 6.39 -15.51
N SER A 166 -24.33 7.23 -15.64
CA SER A 166 -25.58 6.88 -16.34
C SER A 166 -25.37 6.55 -17.83
N ASN A 167 -24.19 6.90 -18.38
CA ASN A 167 -23.76 6.59 -19.74
C ASN A 167 -22.78 5.42 -19.80
N ALA A 168 -22.49 4.72 -18.69
CA ALA A 168 -21.51 3.63 -18.61
C ALA A 168 -21.78 2.49 -19.60
N ALA A 169 -23.02 2.28 -20.03
CA ALA A 169 -23.36 1.34 -21.08
C ALA A 169 -22.66 1.64 -22.43
N ARG A 170 -22.23 2.89 -22.67
CA ARG A 170 -21.41 3.30 -23.83
C ARG A 170 -19.90 3.33 -23.53
N ALA A 171 -19.50 3.56 -22.29
CA ALA A 171 -18.08 3.61 -21.88
C ALA A 171 -17.42 2.23 -21.81
N VAL A 172 -18.18 1.14 -21.65
CA VAL A 172 -17.69 -0.26 -21.75
C VAL A 172 -17.01 -0.57 -23.09
N LEU A 173 -17.25 0.24 -24.13
CA LEU A 173 -16.68 0.08 -25.47
C LEU A 173 -15.53 1.03 -25.80
N GLN A 174 -15.16 1.98 -24.92
CA GLN A 174 -13.90 2.70 -25.11
C GLN A 174 -12.76 1.78 -24.67
N PRO A 175 -11.83 1.41 -25.58
CA PRO A 175 -10.69 0.60 -25.19
C PRO A 175 -9.93 1.35 -24.10
N VAL A 176 -9.92 0.73 -22.93
CA VAL A 176 -9.09 1.08 -21.78
C VAL A 176 -7.71 1.45 -22.32
N ASP A 177 -7.28 2.67 -21.99
CA ASP A 177 -5.89 3.15 -21.97
C ASP A 177 -4.93 2.47 -22.94
N ARG A 178 -4.33 3.26 -23.86
CA ARG A 178 -3.13 2.87 -24.63
C ARG A 178 -2.31 1.86 -23.83
N ALA A 179 -2.19 0.63 -24.35
CA ALA A 179 -1.63 -0.51 -23.64
C ALA A 179 -0.45 -0.03 -22.77
N PRO A 180 -0.49 -0.28 -21.45
CA PRO A 180 0.45 0.31 -20.52
C PRO A 180 1.86 0.06 -21.05
N ASP A 181 2.61 1.13 -21.30
CA ASP A 181 3.97 1.01 -21.81
C ASP A 181 4.78 0.26 -20.75
N VAL A 182 4.97 -1.04 -20.98
CA VAL A 182 5.64 -1.96 -20.05
C VAL A 182 7.04 -1.44 -19.72
N ARG A 183 7.70 -0.73 -20.65
CA ARG A 183 9.02 -0.14 -20.41
C ARG A 183 8.95 0.98 -19.39
N GLN A 184 7.96 1.86 -19.48
CA GLN A 184 7.74 2.92 -18.50
C GLN A 184 7.33 2.34 -17.14
N GLY A 185 6.45 1.34 -17.14
CA GLY A 185 6.04 0.63 -15.92
C GLY A 185 7.23 -0.01 -15.18
N LEU A 186 8.06 -0.76 -15.89
CA LEU A 186 9.27 -1.37 -15.33
C LEU A 186 10.30 -0.33 -14.88
N GLY A 187 10.50 0.75 -15.66
CA GLY A 187 11.36 1.86 -15.28
C GLY A 187 10.91 2.53 -13.98
N ALA A 188 9.61 2.77 -13.83
CA ALA A 188 9.04 3.30 -12.61
C ALA A 188 9.19 2.36 -11.42
N VAL A 189 8.95 1.05 -11.60
CA VAL A 189 9.16 0.06 -10.55
C VAL A 189 10.60 0.09 -10.05
N ALA A 190 11.58 0.15 -10.95
CA ALA A 190 13.00 0.21 -10.60
C ALA A 190 13.33 1.49 -9.81
N VAL A 191 12.87 2.65 -10.28
CA VAL A 191 13.09 3.94 -9.62
C VAL A 191 12.42 3.97 -8.24
N VAL A 192 11.14 3.58 -8.14
CA VAL A 192 10.43 3.55 -6.84
C VAL A 192 11.13 2.61 -5.88
N SER A 193 11.52 1.41 -6.32
CA SER A 193 12.18 0.44 -5.44
C SER A 193 13.51 0.97 -4.90
N LEU A 194 14.33 1.59 -5.75
CA LEU A 194 15.62 2.15 -5.36
C LEU A 194 15.47 3.35 -4.41
N VAL A 195 14.58 4.28 -4.74
CA VAL A 195 14.35 5.48 -3.92
C VAL A 195 13.71 5.10 -2.59
N ALA A 196 12.69 4.24 -2.60
CA ALA A 196 12.03 3.77 -1.39
C ALA A 196 13.01 3.02 -0.49
N TRP A 197 13.84 2.12 -1.05
CA TRP A 197 14.87 1.43 -0.26
C TRP A 197 15.81 2.40 0.43
N MET A 198 16.31 3.41 -0.29
CA MET A 198 17.22 4.43 0.26
C MET A 198 16.55 5.25 1.37
N VAL A 199 15.34 5.76 1.13
CA VAL A 199 14.61 6.59 2.10
C VAL A 199 14.22 5.77 3.33
N ILE A 200 13.72 4.55 3.16
CA ILE A 200 13.35 3.67 4.27
C ILE A 200 14.59 3.37 5.12
N SER A 201 15.70 2.97 4.49
CA SER A 201 16.95 2.65 5.19
C SER A 201 17.48 3.83 6.01
N TYR A 202 17.31 5.05 5.51
CA TYR A 202 17.73 6.26 6.23
C TYR A 202 16.75 6.66 7.35
N ALA A 203 15.45 6.63 7.08
CA ALA A 203 14.42 7.15 7.99
C ALA A 203 14.10 6.18 9.15
N ILE A 204 14.27 4.88 8.95
CA ILE A 204 13.88 3.87 9.93
C ILE A 204 14.82 3.82 11.13
N GLY A 205 16.06 4.32 11.04
CA GLY A 205 17.04 4.31 12.13
C GLY A 205 18.08 3.18 12.03
N GLY A 206 18.84 2.98 13.11
CA GLY A 206 19.96 2.03 13.17
C GLY A 206 19.67 0.78 14.02
N ASP A 207 20.52 -0.23 13.88
CA ASP A 207 20.37 -1.55 14.54
C ASP A 207 20.28 -1.45 16.08
N GLU A 208 21.02 -0.50 16.68
CA GLU A 208 21.16 -0.31 18.13
C GLU A 208 20.02 0.52 18.75
N THR A 209 19.20 1.18 17.94
CA THR A 209 18.15 2.07 18.44
C THR A 209 16.82 1.33 18.61
N PRO A 210 16.08 1.55 19.71
CA PRO A 210 14.74 0.99 19.87
C PRO A 210 13.81 1.61 18.81
N LEU A 211 13.27 0.77 17.93
CA LEU A 211 12.43 1.22 16.83
C LEU A 211 10.97 1.27 17.25
N LEU A 212 10.41 2.47 17.27
CA LEU A 212 8.99 2.68 17.49
C LEU A 212 8.22 2.22 16.25
N LYS A 213 7.10 1.52 16.46
CA LYS A 213 6.24 1.07 15.37
C LYS A 213 5.80 2.20 14.43
N GLY A 214 5.47 3.37 15.00
CA GLY A 214 5.12 4.55 14.22
C GLY A 214 6.24 5.04 13.30
N GLN A 215 7.51 4.88 13.70
CA GLN A 215 8.67 5.23 12.87
C GLN A 215 8.79 4.30 11.66
N ILE A 216 8.55 3.00 11.84
CA ILE A 216 8.53 2.01 10.75
C ILE A 216 7.45 2.38 9.73
N TYR A 217 6.24 2.65 10.21
CA TYR A 217 5.10 3.03 9.38
C TYR A 217 5.40 4.30 8.57
N PHE A 218 5.93 5.32 9.25
CA PHE A 218 6.30 6.59 8.63
C PHE A 218 7.39 6.40 7.58
N ALA A 219 8.47 5.68 7.89
CA ALA A 219 9.59 5.45 6.98
C ALA A 219 9.13 4.75 5.69
N ILE A 220 8.32 3.70 5.81
CA ILE A 220 7.78 2.96 4.66
C ILE A 220 6.89 3.87 3.82
N ALA A 221 5.89 4.52 4.42
CA ALA A 221 4.98 5.40 3.69
C ALA A 221 5.71 6.56 3.00
N LEU A 222 6.66 7.18 3.69
CA LEU A 222 7.47 8.27 3.15
C LEU A 222 8.34 7.79 1.98
N GLY A 223 8.99 6.64 2.12
CA GLY A 223 9.84 6.09 1.07
C GLY A 223 9.08 5.80 -0.22
N PHE A 224 7.92 5.16 -0.12
CA PHE A 224 7.08 4.91 -1.29
C PHE A 224 6.44 6.18 -1.84
N LEU A 225 6.05 7.14 -1.00
CA LEU A 225 5.54 8.43 -1.46
C LEU A 225 6.58 9.17 -2.31
N ILE A 226 7.80 9.35 -1.78
CA ILE A 226 8.88 10.03 -2.50
C ILE A 226 9.25 9.25 -3.77
N GLY A 227 9.40 7.92 -3.67
CA GLY A 227 9.71 7.07 -4.81
C GLY A 227 8.67 7.20 -5.93
N SER A 228 7.39 7.15 -5.58
CA SER A 228 6.29 7.30 -6.53
C SER A 228 6.24 8.70 -7.14
N MET A 229 6.48 9.76 -6.37
CA MET A 229 6.56 11.13 -6.91
C MET A 229 7.70 11.27 -7.93
N VAL A 230 8.88 10.73 -7.62
CA VAL A 230 10.03 10.75 -8.54
C VAL A 230 9.73 9.95 -9.81
N ALA A 231 9.16 8.75 -9.67
CA ALA A 231 8.81 7.94 -10.83
C ALA A 231 7.71 8.58 -11.70
N ASN A 232 6.71 9.21 -11.09
CA ASN A 232 5.67 9.90 -11.84
C ASN A 232 6.21 11.14 -12.55
N TRP A 233 7.16 11.87 -11.94
CA TRP A 233 7.85 12.97 -12.58
C TRP A 233 8.65 12.53 -13.83
N LEU A 234 9.30 11.35 -13.77
CA LEU A 234 10.11 10.82 -14.87
C LEU A 234 9.28 10.14 -15.98
N PHE A 235 8.26 9.37 -15.61
CA PHE A 235 7.58 8.44 -16.53
C PHE A 235 6.10 8.77 -16.80
N GLN A 236 5.50 9.74 -16.10
CA GLN A 236 4.08 10.12 -16.24
C GLN A 236 3.14 8.90 -16.22
N LEU A 237 3.14 8.19 -15.09
CA LEU A 237 2.49 6.89 -14.99
C LEU A 237 0.96 7.01 -15.09
N HIS A 238 0.40 6.21 -16.01
CA HIS A 238 -1.05 6.09 -16.19
C HIS A 238 -1.65 5.09 -15.21
N SER A 239 -0.98 3.95 -15.00
CA SER A 239 -1.44 2.90 -14.08
C SER A 239 -0.63 2.91 -12.79
N ARG A 240 -1.33 3.11 -11.66
CA ARG A 240 -0.73 3.03 -10.31
C ARG A 240 -0.49 1.61 -9.83
N ALA A 241 -1.01 0.60 -10.53
CA ALA A 241 -0.79 -0.80 -10.17
C ALA A 241 0.71 -1.18 -10.20
N TRP A 242 1.49 -0.58 -11.11
CA TRP A 242 2.95 -0.74 -11.16
C TRP A 242 3.63 -0.35 -9.85
N LEU A 243 3.12 0.67 -9.16
CA LEU A 243 3.70 1.14 -7.90
C LEU A 243 3.52 0.11 -6.78
N LEU A 244 2.44 -0.68 -6.80
CA LEU A 244 2.23 -1.78 -5.84
C LEU A 244 3.24 -2.92 -6.05
N CYS A 245 3.66 -3.18 -7.30
CA CYS A 245 4.72 -4.14 -7.57
C CYS A 245 6.05 -3.72 -6.94
N ALA A 246 6.38 -2.42 -6.94
CA ALA A 246 7.57 -1.92 -6.26
C ALA A 246 7.52 -2.19 -4.75
N VAL A 247 6.33 -2.06 -4.12
CA VAL A 247 6.14 -2.41 -2.70
C VAL A 247 6.49 -3.87 -2.43
N ALA A 248 5.99 -4.78 -3.27
CA ALA A 248 6.28 -6.21 -3.13
C ALA A 248 7.77 -6.50 -3.27
N LEU A 249 8.45 -5.88 -4.25
CA LEU A 249 9.87 -6.11 -4.51
C LEU A 249 10.76 -5.60 -3.39
N VAL A 250 10.51 -4.40 -2.88
CA VAL A 250 11.28 -3.84 -1.75
C VAL A 250 11.10 -4.68 -0.49
N ALA A 251 9.86 -5.07 -0.17
CA ALA A 251 9.61 -5.94 0.97
C ALA A 251 10.28 -7.32 0.79
N SER A 252 10.22 -7.88 -0.42
CA SER A 252 10.90 -9.14 -0.74
C SER A 252 12.41 -9.02 -0.57
N ALA A 253 13.01 -7.95 -1.06
CA ALA A 253 14.42 -7.66 -0.89
C ALA A 253 14.80 -7.50 0.59
N ALA A 254 13.96 -6.83 1.39
CA ALA A 254 14.19 -6.70 2.83
C ALA A 254 14.25 -8.08 3.50
N TYR A 255 13.25 -8.93 3.31
CA TYR A 255 13.24 -10.26 3.94
C TYR A 255 14.35 -11.19 3.43
N ILE A 256 14.69 -11.12 2.14
CA ILE A 256 15.71 -11.98 1.53
C ILE A 256 17.13 -11.56 1.94
N PHE A 257 17.45 -10.27 1.89
CA PHE A 257 18.82 -9.78 2.07
C PHE A 257 19.15 -9.28 3.48
N ALA A 258 18.14 -8.95 4.27
CA ALA A 258 18.34 -8.44 5.62
C ALA A 258 17.74 -9.34 6.71
N GLY A 259 17.14 -10.48 6.34
CA GLY A 259 16.72 -11.51 7.28
C GLY A 259 17.91 -12.17 7.98
N PRO A 260 17.76 -12.62 9.24
CA PRO A 260 18.82 -13.30 9.96
C PRO A 260 19.11 -14.66 9.33
N ASP A 261 20.39 -15.03 9.24
CA ASP A 261 20.80 -16.35 8.78
C ASP A 261 20.59 -17.40 9.89
N SER A 262 20.64 -18.68 9.51
CA SER A 262 20.46 -19.79 10.45
C SER A 262 21.54 -19.82 11.53
N ALA A 263 22.76 -19.37 11.22
CA ALA A 263 23.87 -19.30 12.16
C ALA A 263 23.60 -18.26 13.26
N THR A 264 23.10 -17.08 12.91
CA THR A 264 22.71 -16.03 13.89
C THR A 264 21.58 -16.52 14.80
N ILE A 265 20.58 -17.22 14.23
CA ILE A 265 19.46 -17.77 15.00
C ILE A 265 19.95 -18.84 15.99
N ASP A 266 20.82 -19.75 15.54
CA ASP A 266 21.39 -20.80 16.39
C ASP A 266 22.30 -20.22 17.49
N ALA A 267 23.11 -19.22 17.17
CA ALA A 267 23.95 -18.52 18.13
C ALA A 267 23.12 -17.82 19.22
N ALA A 268 22.05 -17.13 18.83
CA ALA A 268 21.15 -16.47 19.75
C ALA A 268 20.43 -17.47 20.67
N ARG A 269 19.97 -18.60 20.11
CA ARG A 269 19.40 -19.71 20.89
C ARG A 269 20.38 -20.25 21.93
N LYS A 270 21.61 -20.57 21.52
CA LYS A 270 22.63 -21.15 22.41
C LYS A 270 23.03 -20.22 23.55
N THR A 271 23.06 -18.92 23.27
CA THR A 271 23.45 -17.89 24.26
C THR A 271 22.28 -17.38 25.09
N GLY A 272 21.04 -17.71 24.73
CA GLY A 272 19.84 -17.11 25.31
C GLY A 272 19.75 -15.60 25.03
N SER A 273 20.42 -15.12 23.97
CA SER A 273 20.45 -13.70 23.63
C SER A 273 19.32 -13.33 22.66
N TYR A 274 18.95 -12.06 22.70
CA TYR A 274 17.91 -11.51 21.83
C TYR A 274 18.48 -11.21 20.43
N ILE A 275 17.78 -11.66 19.37
CA ILE A 275 18.15 -11.34 17.99
C ILE A 275 17.68 -9.94 17.66
N THR A 276 18.64 -9.01 17.51
CA THR A 276 18.35 -7.68 16.95
C THR A 276 18.25 -7.78 15.43
N LEU A 277 17.03 -7.66 14.92
CA LEU A 277 16.80 -7.59 13.49
C LEU A 277 17.29 -6.27 12.90
N ARG A 278 17.73 -6.32 11.64
CA ARG A 278 17.96 -5.11 10.84
C ARG A 278 16.65 -4.31 10.72
N PRO A 279 16.68 -2.98 10.86
CA PRO A 279 15.50 -2.12 10.83
C PRO A 279 14.53 -2.40 9.69
N VAL A 280 15.05 -2.59 8.47
CA VAL A 280 14.24 -2.85 7.27
C VAL A 280 13.47 -4.17 7.31
N VAL A 281 13.86 -5.15 8.12
CA VAL A 281 13.13 -6.42 8.27
C VAL A 281 12.12 -6.38 9.41
N ARG A 282 12.16 -5.35 10.25
CA ARG A 282 11.30 -5.27 11.44
C ARG A 282 9.82 -5.03 11.12
N ALA A 283 9.52 -4.51 9.94
CA ALA A 283 8.16 -4.33 9.49
C ALA A 283 7.53 -5.69 9.13
N LEU A 284 6.27 -5.88 9.51
CA LEU A 284 5.50 -7.06 9.12
C LEU A 284 5.06 -6.99 7.65
N PRO A 285 4.72 -8.13 7.03
CA PRO A 285 4.18 -8.18 5.66
C PRO A 285 3.00 -7.22 5.43
N ILE A 286 2.04 -7.19 6.37
CA ILE A 286 0.88 -6.29 6.31
C ILE A 286 1.30 -4.82 6.40
N GLU A 287 2.33 -4.49 7.19
CA GLU A 287 2.81 -3.13 7.38
C GLU A 287 3.51 -2.61 6.12
N TYR A 288 4.35 -3.45 5.50
CA TYR A 288 4.95 -3.17 4.21
C TYR A 288 3.90 -2.94 3.12
N ALA A 289 2.97 -3.90 2.98
CA ALA A 289 1.93 -3.82 1.96
C ALA A 289 1.03 -2.59 2.16
N ALA A 290 0.54 -2.37 3.39
CA ALA A 290 -0.38 -1.29 3.71
C ALA A 290 0.30 0.08 3.60
N MET A 291 1.40 0.32 4.32
CA MET A 291 2.04 1.63 4.34
C MET A 291 2.73 1.95 3.01
N GLY A 292 3.27 0.93 2.33
CA GLY A 292 3.83 1.11 1.00
C GLY A 292 2.77 1.48 -0.02
N ALA A 293 1.60 0.81 0.00
CA ALA A 293 0.48 1.19 -0.84
C ALA A 293 -0.09 2.57 -0.49
N VAL A 294 -0.21 2.92 0.80
CA VAL A 294 -0.64 4.27 1.22
C VAL A 294 0.30 5.34 0.64
N GLY A 295 1.61 5.18 0.82
CA GLY A 295 2.61 6.10 0.28
C GLY A 295 2.52 6.22 -1.24
N ALA A 296 2.47 5.09 -1.94
CA ALA A 296 2.39 5.04 -3.39
C ALA A 296 1.10 5.64 -3.98
N LEU A 297 -0.04 5.44 -3.31
CA LEU A 297 -1.36 5.86 -3.82
C LEU A 297 -1.70 7.30 -3.48
N LEU A 298 -1.16 7.87 -2.39
CA LEU A 298 -1.34 9.28 -2.01
C LEU A 298 -0.51 10.25 -2.86
N GLU A 299 0.46 9.75 -3.63
CA GLU A 299 1.35 10.53 -4.49
C GLU A 299 0.64 11.63 -5.29
N HIS A 300 -0.46 11.29 -5.95
CA HIS A 300 -1.19 12.23 -6.79
C HIS A 300 -1.80 13.40 -6.00
N ASP A 301 -2.40 13.11 -4.84
CA ASP A 301 -3.00 14.13 -3.99
C ASP A 301 -1.92 15.05 -3.40
N VAL A 302 -0.78 14.46 -3.01
CA VAL A 302 0.37 15.21 -2.50
C VAL A 302 0.97 16.09 -3.58
N MET A 303 1.16 15.60 -4.80
CA MET A 303 1.65 16.43 -5.89
C MET A 303 0.67 17.56 -6.25
N ALA A 304 -0.63 17.29 -6.25
CA ALA A 304 -1.65 18.31 -6.51
C ALA A 304 -1.60 19.41 -5.43
N LEU A 305 -1.47 19.02 -4.16
CA LEU A 305 -1.30 19.94 -3.04
C LEU A 305 -0.01 20.77 -3.18
N LEU A 306 1.12 20.13 -3.49
CA LEU A 306 2.41 20.80 -3.64
C LEU A 306 2.39 21.81 -4.80
N ARG A 307 1.78 21.45 -5.94
CA ARG A 307 1.60 22.39 -7.06
C ARG A 307 0.75 23.59 -6.65
N ALA A 308 -0.36 23.36 -5.94
CA ALA A 308 -1.21 24.43 -5.45
C ALA A 308 -0.46 25.36 -4.47
N LEU A 309 0.32 24.80 -3.55
CA LEU A 309 1.15 25.57 -2.60
C LEU A 309 2.24 26.41 -3.30
N LEU A 310 2.78 25.91 -4.41
CA LEU A 310 3.81 26.59 -5.20
C LEU A 310 3.22 27.53 -6.27
N GLY A 311 1.89 27.67 -6.36
CA GLY A 311 1.25 28.49 -7.39
C GLY A 311 1.42 27.94 -8.81
N LEU A 312 1.74 26.66 -8.96
CA LEU A 312 1.88 25.99 -10.25
C LEU A 312 0.50 25.58 -10.76
N GLN A 313 0.26 25.78 -12.07
CA GLN A 313 -0.99 25.34 -12.69
C GLN A 313 -1.18 23.82 -12.55
N PRO A 314 -2.44 23.34 -12.46
CA PRO A 314 -2.71 21.91 -12.50
C PRO A 314 -2.13 21.32 -13.78
N ALA A 315 -1.40 20.22 -13.69
CA ALA A 315 -0.91 19.56 -14.89
C ALA A 315 -2.12 19.09 -15.72
N SER A 316 -2.29 19.66 -16.92
CA SER A 316 -3.24 19.18 -17.91
C SER A 316 -2.83 17.76 -18.33
N ARG A 317 -3.66 16.78 -18.02
CA ARG A 317 -3.55 15.42 -18.57
C ARG A 317 -4.40 15.33 -19.82
#